data_AF-A0A0Q7FM83-F1
#
_entry.id   AF-A0A0Q7FM83-F1
#
_cell.length_a   1.000
_cell.length_b   1.000
_cell.length_c   1.000
_cell.angle_alpha   90.00
_cell.angle_beta   90.00
_cell.angle_gamma   90.00
#
_symmetry.space_group_name_H-M   'P 1'
#
loop_
_entity.id
_entity.type
_entity.pdbx_description
1 polymer ?
#
loop_
_entity_poly.entity_id
_entity_poly.type
_entity_poly.pdbx_seq_one_letter_code
_entity_poly.pdbx_strand_id
1 'polypeptide(L)'
;MKYYFLILLFSLISCTNRNNENSVEKIHSKKVIVIQPLGNFELEQSNKVFSEIRTINPNVVLRQNIPFPENAYYKPRHRYRADSIIKSLRNTIGKDSVIVGLSHFDISTTKNGIKDWGIMGLGYRPGKSCVVSDFRVSVKNKNQQFYKLVLHELGHTAGLPHCKVKTCLMRDAEGGNPLDEEKDFCENCTKFLKNSGWQLI
;
A
#
# COMPACT_ATOMS: atom_id res chain seq x y z
N MET A 1 -29.96 -30.17 -78.07
CA MET A 1 -29.65 -30.22 -76.62
C MET A 1 -28.46 -29.31 -76.39
N LYS A 2 -28.67 -28.09 -75.84
CA LYS A 2 -28.75 -27.78 -74.40
C LYS A 2 -27.33 -27.77 -73.79
N TYR A 3 -26.73 -26.71 -73.26
CA TYR A 3 -27.20 -25.39 -72.81
C TYR A 3 -26.02 -24.39 -72.78
N TYR A 4 -26.30 -23.11 -73.06
CA TYR A 4 -25.50 -21.99 -72.60
C TYR A 4 -25.62 -21.88 -71.08
N PHE A 5 -24.50 -21.81 -70.35
CA PHE A 5 -24.52 -21.48 -68.93
C PHE A 5 -23.97 -20.07 -68.74
N LEU A 6 -24.91 -19.15 -68.56
CA LEU A 6 -24.74 -17.78 -68.12
C LEU A 6 -24.37 -17.83 -66.63
N ILE A 7 -23.14 -17.48 -66.24
CA ILE A 7 -22.81 -17.25 -64.83
C ILE A 7 -22.86 -15.75 -64.59
N LEU A 8 -24.03 -15.33 -64.12
CA LEU A 8 -24.25 -14.10 -63.39
C LEU A 8 -24.39 -14.54 -61.94
N LEU A 9 -23.58 -14.04 -61.00
CA LEU A 9 -24.06 -13.49 -59.72
C LEU A 9 -22.90 -13.18 -58.75
N PHE A 10 -22.90 -11.90 -58.36
CA PHE A 10 -22.75 -11.37 -57.00
C PHE A 10 -21.37 -11.37 -56.35
N SER A 11 -20.71 -10.25 -56.59
CA SER A 11 -20.03 -9.46 -55.56
C SER A 11 -20.85 -9.39 -54.26
N LEU A 12 -20.41 -10.12 -53.24
CA LEU A 12 -20.64 -9.77 -51.84
C LEU A 12 -19.27 -9.53 -51.22
N ILE A 13 -18.82 -8.27 -51.29
CA ILE A 13 -17.75 -7.76 -50.45
C ILE A 13 -18.30 -7.79 -49.02
N SER A 14 -18.03 -8.87 -48.29
CA SER A 14 -18.29 -8.95 -46.87
C SER A 14 -17.23 -8.11 -46.17
N CYS A 15 -17.59 -6.86 -45.86
CA CYS A 15 -16.89 -6.08 -44.84
C CYS A 15 -17.10 -6.81 -43.50
N THR A 16 -16.17 -7.69 -43.14
CA THR A 16 -16.08 -8.17 -41.77
C THR A 16 -15.67 -6.98 -40.91
N ASN A 17 -16.67 -6.41 -40.24
CA ASN A 17 -16.47 -5.46 -39.18
C ASN A 17 -15.69 -6.21 -38.09
N ARG A 18 -14.36 -6.07 -38.10
CA ARG A 18 -13.49 -6.50 -37.00
C ARG A 18 -13.80 -5.59 -35.82
N ASN A 19 -14.90 -5.90 -35.14
CA ASN A 19 -15.09 -5.49 -33.77
C ASN A 19 -13.89 -6.05 -33.03
N ASN A 20 -13.01 -5.14 -32.64
CA ASN A 20 -11.81 -5.40 -31.90
C ASN A 20 -12.22 -5.75 -30.46
N GLU A 21 -12.86 -6.90 -30.29
CA GLU A 21 -13.16 -7.52 -29.01
C GLU A 21 -11.86 -8.09 -28.44
N ASN A 22 -11.01 -7.19 -27.99
CA ASN A 22 -9.95 -7.47 -27.02
C ASN A 22 -9.84 -6.28 -26.07
N SER A 23 -10.98 -5.77 -25.58
CA SER A 23 -11.00 -5.17 -24.26
C SER A 23 -10.99 -6.31 -23.24
N VAL A 24 -9.80 -6.86 -23.00
CA VAL A 24 -9.54 -7.52 -21.72
C VAL A 24 -9.79 -6.44 -20.68
N GLU A 25 -11.00 -6.39 -20.13
CA GLU A 25 -11.27 -5.67 -18.90
C GLU A 25 -10.25 -6.20 -17.91
N LYS A 26 -9.27 -5.35 -17.61
CA LYS A 26 -8.25 -5.63 -16.62
C LYS A 26 -8.98 -5.65 -15.29
N ILE A 27 -9.51 -6.82 -14.90
CA ILE A 27 -10.07 -7.05 -13.57
C ILE A 27 -8.91 -6.77 -12.62
N HIS A 28 -8.85 -5.54 -12.10
CA HIS A 28 -7.89 -5.18 -11.07
C HIS A 28 -8.28 -5.99 -9.84
N SER A 29 -7.59 -7.13 -9.63
CA SER A 29 -7.81 -7.92 -8.44
C SER A 29 -7.52 -7.03 -7.23
N LYS A 30 -8.54 -6.87 -6.39
CA LYS A 30 -8.46 -6.03 -5.20
C LYS A 30 -7.38 -6.59 -4.28
N LYS A 31 -6.36 -5.79 -3.98
CA LYS A 31 -5.26 -6.20 -3.09
C LYS A 31 -5.79 -6.54 -1.70
N VAL A 32 -5.32 -7.66 -1.15
CA VAL A 32 -5.56 -8.03 0.25
C VAL A 32 -4.59 -7.25 1.14
N ILE A 33 -5.10 -6.47 2.07
CA ILE A 33 -4.27 -5.77 3.08
C ILE A 33 -4.13 -6.69 4.29
N VAL A 34 -2.90 -7.06 4.61
CA VAL A 34 -2.57 -7.84 5.80
C VAL A 34 -2.01 -6.89 6.86
N ILE A 35 -2.62 -6.89 8.03
CA ILE A 35 -2.16 -6.15 9.20
C ILE A 35 -1.44 -7.14 10.12
N GLN A 36 -0.17 -6.87 10.40
CA GLN A 36 0.69 -7.72 11.22
C GLN A 36 1.22 -6.95 12.43
N PRO A 37 0.57 -7.06 13.60
CA PRO A 37 1.13 -6.53 14.84
C PRO A 37 2.44 -7.23 15.19
N LEU A 38 3.42 -6.47 15.69
CA LEU A 38 4.77 -6.93 16.04
C LEU A 38 5.04 -6.78 17.54
N GLY A 39 5.71 -7.77 18.13
CA GLY A 39 6.00 -7.82 19.56
C GLY A 39 4.72 -7.80 20.40
N ASN A 40 4.69 -6.94 21.40
CA ASN A 40 3.56 -6.75 22.31
C ASN A 40 2.62 -5.61 21.87
N PHE A 41 2.48 -5.37 20.56
CA PHE A 41 1.56 -4.35 20.04
C PHE A 41 0.13 -4.55 20.56
N GLU A 42 -0.54 -3.46 20.95
CA GLU A 42 -1.83 -3.53 21.63
C GLU A 42 -2.94 -4.06 20.72
N LEU A 43 -3.70 -5.03 21.23
CA LEU A 43 -4.82 -5.63 20.50
C LEU A 43 -5.92 -4.60 20.20
N GLU A 44 -6.19 -3.67 21.12
CA GLU A 44 -7.19 -2.63 20.90
C GLU A 44 -6.79 -1.70 19.73
N GLN A 45 -5.53 -1.26 19.69
CA GLN A 45 -5.05 -0.37 18.63
C GLN A 45 -4.99 -1.07 17.27
N SER A 46 -4.60 -2.34 17.21
CA SER A 46 -4.62 -3.11 15.97
C SER A 46 -6.05 -3.34 15.44
N ASN A 47 -7.03 -3.57 16.33
CA ASN A 47 -8.44 -3.66 15.94
C ASN A 47 -9.01 -2.33 15.43
N LYS A 48 -8.58 -1.18 15.99
CA LYS A 48 -8.95 0.15 15.47
C LYS A 48 -8.47 0.31 14.03
N VAL A 49 -7.17 0.11 13.78
CA VAL A 49 -6.60 0.20 12.42
C VAL A 49 -7.29 -0.77 11.46
N PHE A 50 -7.56 -2.02 11.90
CA PHE A 50 -8.31 -2.99 11.10
C PHE A 50 -9.71 -2.47 10.72
N SER A 51 -10.45 -1.95 11.69
CA SER A 51 -11.80 -1.44 11.48
C SER A 51 -11.81 -0.25 10.52
N GLU A 52 -10.87 0.68 10.68
CA GLU A 52 -10.72 1.85 9.81
C GLU A 52 -10.33 1.45 8.37
N ILE A 53 -9.34 0.58 8.18
CA ILE A 53 -8.95 0.08 6.85
C ILE A 53 -10.11 -0.68 6.19
N ARG A 54 -10.89 -1.44 6.96
CA ARG A 54 -12.02 -2.21 6.45
C ARG A 54 -13.10 -1.32 5.83
N THR A 55 -13.22 -0.06 6.27
CA THR A 55 -14.20 0.89 5.70
C THR A 55 -13.89 1.26 4.25
N ILE A 56 -12.60 1.25 3.86
CA ILE A 56 -12.14 1.61 2.52
C ILE A 56 -11.81 0.37 1.68
N ASN A 57 -11.28 -0.69 2.29
CA ASN A 57 -10.96 -1.95 1.62
C ASN A 57 -11.57 -3.16 2.38
N PRO A 58 -12.57 -3.85 1.82
CA PRO A 58 -13.19 -5.01 2.48
C PRO A 58 -12.25 -6.22 2.58
N ASN A 59 -11.20 -6.29 1.76
CA ASN A 59 -10.24 -7.39 1.72
C ASN A 59 -9.08 -7.12 2.68
N VAL A 60 -9.37 -7.09 3.97
CA VAL A 60 -8.38 -6.86 5.03
C VAL A 60 -8.32 -8.05 5.99
N VAL A 61 -7.11 -8.42 6.42
CA VAL A 61 -6.85 -9.51 7.36
C VAL A 61 -6.00 -8.97 8.51
N LEU A 62 -6.49 -9.05 9.73
CA LEU A 62 -5.70 -8.82 10.94
C LEU A 62 -5.13 -10.15 11.44
N ARG A 63 -3.79 -10.24 11.56
CA ARG A 63 -3.09 -11.40 12.12
C ARG A 63 -2.84 -11.22 13.62
N GLN A 64 -2.55 -12.33 14.29
CA GLN A 64 -2.03 -12.32 15.66
C GLN A 64 -0.64 -11.69 15.73
N ASN A 65 -0.29 -11.16 16.90
CA ASN A 65 1.05 -10.65 17.16
C ASN A 65 2.11 -11.72 16.90
N ILE A 66 3.22 -11.31 16.28
CA ILE A 66 4.43 -12.13 16.13
C ILE A 66 5.64 -11.40 16.71
N PRO A 67 6.71 -12.09 17.12
CA PRO A 67 7.97 -11.44 17.45
C PRO A 67 8.52 -10.59 16.29
N PHE A 68 9.35 -9.59 16.60
CA PHE A 68 10.14 -8.92 15.57
C PHE A 68 11.12 -9.92 14.92
N PRO A 69 11.48 -9.73 13.63
CA PRO A 69 12.54 -10.52 13.01
C PRO A 69 13.84 -10.42 13.81
N GLU A 70 14.51 -11.55 14.04
CA GLU A 70 15.70 -11.62 14.92
C GLU A 70 16.81 -10.65 14.50
N ASN A 71 17.00 -10.46 13.19
CA ASN A 71 18.00 -9.57 12.64
C ASN A 71 17.59 -8.08 12.60
N ALA A 72 16.40 -7.73 13.08
CA ALA A 72 15.93 -6.34 13.07
C ALA A 72 16.44 -5.54 14.27
N TYR A 73 16.79 -6.17 15.40
CA TYR A 73 17.15 -5.41 16.59
C TYR A 73 18.53 -4.75 16.47
N TYR A 74 18.57 -3.42 16.62
CA TYR A 74 19.78 -2.62 16.65
C TYR A 74 20.14 -2.22 18.08
N LYS A 75 20.94 -3.08 18.72
CA LYS A 75 21.35 -2.97 20.13
C LYS A 75 21.88 -1.58 20.54
N PRO A 76 22.75 -0.88 19.78
CA PRO A 76 23.35 0.37 20.25
C PRO A 76 22.37 1.52 20.53
N ARG A 77 21.16 1.48 19.96
CA ARG A 77 20.12 2.51 20.17
C ARG A 77 18.77 1.94 20.59
N HIS A 78 18.72 0.64 20.88
CA HIS A 78 17.51 -0.08 21.27
C HIS A 78 16.33 0.12 20.29
N ARG A 79 16.62 0.16 18.98
CA ARG A 79 15.62 0.31 17.91
C ARG A 79 15.49 -0.96 17.08
N TYR A 80 14.41 -1.05 16.32
CA TYR A 80 14.29 -2.08 15.27
C TYR A 80 14.49 -1.48 13.87
N ARG A 81 15.33 -2.13 13.07
CA ARG A 81 15.62 -1.77 11.69
C ARG A 81 14.41 -2.03 10.81
N ALA A 82 13.72 -0.97 10.41
CA ALA A 82 12.54 -1.00 9.57
C ALA A 82 12.82 -1.69 8.23
N ASP A 83 14.00 -1.47 7.64
CA ASP A 83 14.44 -2.11 6.39
C ASP A 83 14.57 -3.64 6.54
N SER A 84 14.98 -4.13 7.71
CA SER A 84 15.02 -5.55 8.02
C SER A 84 13.62 -6.13 8.27
N ILE A 85 12.76 -5.36 8.95
CA ILE A 85 11.36 -5.73 9.19
C ILE A 85 10.61 -5.94 7.87
N ILE A 86 10.58 -4.94 6.99
CA ILE A 86 9.81 -5.02 5.74
C ILE A 86 10.36 -6.08 4.78
N LYS A 87 11.68 -6.34 4.83
CA LYS A 87 12.32 -7.42 4.06
C LYS A 87 11.87 -8.81 4.53
N SER A 88 11.65 -8.99 5.84
CA SER A 88 11.13 -10.24 6.38
C SER A 88 9.64 -10.40 6.06
N LEU A 89 8.84 -9.38 6.36
CA LEU A 89 7.38 -9.42 6.20
C LEU A 89 6.94 -9.69 4.76
N ARG A 90 7.60 -9.10 3.75
CA ARG A 90 7.22 -9.28 2.33
C ARG A 90 7.23 -10.73 1.87
N ASN A 91 8.00 -11.61 2.53
CA ASN A 91 8.10 -13.03 2.17
C ASN A 91 7.00 -13.89 2.82
N THR A 92 6.13 -13.30 3.66
CA THR A 92 5.09 -14.00 4.45
C THR A 92 3.68 -13.88 3.86
N ILE A 93 3.56 -13.30 2.67
CA ILE A 93 2.30 -12.96 2.01
C ILE A 93 2.29 -13.37 0.54
N GLY A 94 1.09 -13.58 0.00
CA GLY A 94 0.87 -13.95 -1.39
C GLY A 94 1.11 -12.80 -2.38
N LYS A 95 1.06 -13.12 -3.68
CA LYS A 95 1.34 -12.13 -4.74
C LYS A 95 0.31 -10.99 -4.79
N ASP A 96 -0.92 -11.27 -4.36
CA ASP A 96 -2.06 -10.33 -4.39
C ASP A 96 -2.25 -9.58 -3.07
N SER A 97 -1.28 -9.65 -2.18
CA SER A 97 -1.34 -9.01 -0.87
C SER A 97 -0.30 -7.91 -0.71
N VAL A 98 -0.59 -7.02 0.23
CA VAL A 98 0.35 -6.09 0.85
C VAL A 98 0.30 -6.31 2.36
N ILE A 99 1.41 -6.12 3.06
CA ILE A 99 1.49 -6.25 4.52
C ILE A 99 1.99 -4.97 5.17
N VAL A 100 1.29 -4.52 6.21
CA VAL A 100 1.73 -3.46 7.11
C VAL A 100 2.06 -4.06 8.47
N GLY A 101 3.31 -3.88 8.90
CA GLY A 101 3.74 -4.18 10.26
C GLY A 101 3.33 -3.05 11.22
N LEU A 102 2.75 -3.37 12.37
CA LEU A 102 2.41 -2.38 13.42
C LEU A 102 3.33 -2.55 14.64
N SER A 103 3.93 -1.46 15.12
CA SER A 103 4.91 -1.45 16.21
C SER A 103 4.65 -0.33 17.22
N HIS A 104 4.96 -0.57 18.50
CA HIS A 104 5.10 0.46 19.54
C HIS A 104 6.56 0.79 19.87
N PHE A 105 7.51 0.05 19.29
CA PHE A 105 8.93 0.28 19.48
C PHE A 105 9.48 1.27 18.46
N ASP A 106 10.49 2.04 18.85
CA ASP A 106 11.19 2.95 17.94
C ASP A 106 11.82 2.15 16.79
N ILE A 107 11.63 2.65 15.56
CA ILE A 107 12.14 2.03 14.35
C ILE A 107 13.09 2.97 13.61
N SER A 108 13.99 2.38 12.84
CA SER A 108 15.05 3.11 12.16
C SER A 108 15.41 2.55 10.80
N THR A 109 16.05 3.37 9.99
CA THR A 109 16.64 2.97 8.70
C THR A 109 17.96 3.70 8.50
N THR A 110 18.69 3.37 7.43
CA THR A 110 19.84 4.16 7.02
C THR A 110 19.38 5.33 6.16
N LYS A 111 19.64 6.57 6.60
CA LYS A 111 19.30 7.80 5.87
C LYS A 111 20.48 8.77 5.92
N ASN A 112 20.87 9.33 4.78
CA ASN A 112 21.94 10.34 4.67
C ASN A 112 23.24 9.96 5.39
N GLY A 113 23.69 8.70 5.23
CA GLY A 113 24.89 8.18 5.90
C GLY A 113 24.72 7.81 7.38
N ILE A 114 23.58 8.12 7.99
CA ILE A 114 23.28 7.75 9.38
C ILE A 114 22.62 6.36 9.37
N LYS A 115 23.38 5.34 9.81
CA LYS A 115 22.97 3.93 9.79
C LYS A 115 21.63 3.64 10.49
N ASP A 116 21.37 4.34 11.59
CA ASP A 116 20.23 4.14 12.47
C ASP A 116 19.48 5.46 12.66
N TRP A 117 18.99 6.03 11.56
CA TRP A 117 18.14 7.20 11.56
C TRP A 117 16.72 6.80 11.93
N GLY A 118 16.19 7.41 13.00
CA GLY A 118 14.86 7.08 13.50
C GLY A 118 13.75 7.65 12.63
N ILE A 119 12.68 6.87 12.45
CA ILE A 119 11.57 7.14 11.52
C ILE A 119 10.25 6.70 12.14
N MET A 120 9.13 7.21 11.62
CA MET A 120 7.80 6.78 12.04
C MET A 120 7.29 5.59 11.21
N GLY A 121 7.73 5.49 9.95
CA GLY A 121 7.36 4.40 9.04
C GLY A 121 8.40 4.20 7.94
N LEU A 122 8.31 3.05 7.29
CA LEU A 122 9.05 2.73 6.07
C LEU A 122 8.28 1.74 5.21
N GLY A 123 8.15 2.03 3.92
CA GLY A 123 7.57 1.15 2.93
C GLY A 123 8.45 1.00 1.69
N TYR A 124 8.33 -0.14 1.02
CA TYR A 124 8.81 -0.24 -0.36
C TYR A 124 7.96 0.63 -1.29
N ARG A 125 8.57 1.22 -2.32
CA ARG A 125 7.86 2.06 -3.30
C ARG A 125 8.27 1.77 -4.75
N PRO A 126 7.41 1.14 -5.58
CA PRO A 126 6.29 0.30 -5.13
C PRO A 126 6.82 -0.96 -4.42
N GLY A 127 5.94 -1.68 -3.73
CA GLY A 127 6.26 -2.98 -3.17
C GLY A 127 5.13 -3.56 -2.35
N LYS A 128 5.41 -4.59 -1.55
CA LYS A 128 4.37 -5.36 -0.85
C LYS A 128 4.46 -5.30 0.66
N SER A 129 5.40 -4.54 1.22
CA SER A 129 5.56 -4.46 2.67
C SER A 129 5.95 -3.06 3.10
N CYS A 130 5.33 -2.64 4.20
CA CYS A 130 5.71 -1.49 4.99
C CYS A 130 5.63 -1.82 6.48
N VAL A 131 6.16 -0.93 7.31
CA VAL A 131 6.05 -0.97 8.78
C VAL A 131 5.81 0.44 9.29
N VAL A 132 4.99 0.54 10.33
CA VAL A 132 4.66 1.79 11.02
C VAL A 132 4.89 1.62 12.52
N SER A 133 5.42 2.65 13.16
CA SER A 133 5.54 2.74 14.60
C SER A 133 4.86 3.98 15.15
N ASP A 134 4.09 3.82 16.23
CA ASP A 134 3.54 4.96 16.97
C ASP A 134 4.50 5.51 18.04
N PHE A 135 5.72 5.00 18.15
CA PHE A 135 6.69 5.47 19.16
C PHE A 135 6.96 6.98 19.08
N ARG A 136 6.85 7.55 17.88
CA ARG A 136 7.15 8.96 17.57
C ARG A 136 5.92 9.80 17.23
N VAL A 137 4.72 9.22 17.28
CA VAL A 137 3.49 10.00 17.02
C VAL A 137 3.07 10.76 18.29
N SER A 138 2.21 11.76 18.13
CA SER A 138 1.70 12.56 19.26
C SER A 138 0.88 11.70 20.22
N VAL A 139 1.11 11.86 21.53
CA VAL A 139 0.29 11.21 22.57
C VAL A 139 -1.17 11.67 22.52
N LYS A 140 -1.41 12.96 22.21
CA LYS A 140 -2.75 13.56 22.22
C LYS A 140 -3.66 13.00 21.11
N ASN A 141 -3.11 12.84 19.90
CA ASN A 141 -3.85 12.41 18.70
C ASN A 141 -3.37 11.04 18.19
N LYS A 142 -2.88 10.18 19.09
CA LYS A 142 -2.14 8.94 18.77
C LYS A 142 -2.83 8.08 17.72
N ASN A 143 -4.10 7.72 17.94
CA ASN A 143 -4.84 6.83 17.04
C ASN A 143 -5.01 7.44 15.64
N GLN A 144 -5.40 8.71 15.57
CA GLN A 144 -5.61 9.41 14.30
C GLN A 144 -4.30 9.53 13.51
N GLN A 145 -3.22 9.95 14.15
CA GLN A 145 -1.91 10.08 13.50
C GLN A 145 -1.38 8.72 13.05
N PHE A 146 -1.52 7.69 13.89
CA PHE A 146 -1.09 6.34 13.54
C PHE A 146 -1.84 5.80 12.32
N TYR A 147 -3.16 5.99 12.26
CA TYR A 147 -3.94 5.59 11.09
C TYR A 147 -3.52 6.33 9.81
N LYS A 148 -3.34 7.65 9.88
CA LYS A 148 -2.83 8.45 8.74
C LYS A 148 -1.48 7.94 8.24
N LEU A 149 -0.58 7.60 9.17
CA LEU A 149 0.74 7.08 8.85
C LEU A 149 0.67 5.67 8.24
N VAL A 150 -0.27 4.81 8.67
CA VAL A 150 -0.57 3.54 8.00
C VAL A 150 -1.02 3.76 6.56
N LEU A 151 -1.89 4.72 6.30
CA LEU A 151 -2.31 5.08 4.95
C LEU A 151 -1.15 5.63 4.11
N HIS A 152 -0.30 6.49 4.68
CA HIS A 152 0.91 7.02 4.03
C HIS A 152 1.81 5.87 3.53
N GLU A 153 2.13 4.93 4.41
CA GLU A 153 3.01 3.82 4.05
C GLU A 153 2.36 2.85 3.06
N LEU A 154 1.05 2.59 3.17
CA LEU A 154 0.32 1.84 2.14
C LEU A 154 0.34 2.58 0.80
N GLY A 155 0.23 3.91 0.79
CA GLY A 155 0.40 4.74 -0.41
C GLY A 155 1.76 4.54 -1.06
N HIS A 156 2.84 4.48 -0.28
CA HIS A 156 4.16 4.11 -0.78
C HIS A 156 4.19 2.71 -1.40
N THR A 157 3.58 1.71 -0.78
CA THR A 157 3.53 0.35 -1.37
C THR A 157 2.80 0.32 -2.72
N ALA A 158 1.81 1.18 -2.92
CA ALA A 158 1.14 1.37 -4.21
C ALA A 158 2.05 2.04 -5.28
N GLY A 159 3.10 2.74 -4.86
CA GLY A 159 4.05 3.43 -5.73
C GLY A 159 4.03 4.95 -5.61
N LEU A 160 3.20 5.54 -4.74
CA LEU A 160 3.16 6.99 -4.58
C LEU A 160 4.48 7.53 -4.02
N PRO A 161 5.10 8.55 -4.62
CA PRO A 161 6.18 9.30 -3.98
C PRO A 161 5.60 10.25 -2.92
N HIS A 162 6.47 10.92 -2.17
CA HIS A 162 6.03 12.02 -1.33
C HIS A 162 5.33 13.11 -2.16
N CYS A 163 4.31 13.73 -1.59
CA CYS A 163 3.51 14.77 -2.21
C CYS A 163 3.90 16.15 -1.65
N LYS A 164 3.95 17.16 -2.52
CA LYS A 164 4.21 18.55 -2.13
C LYS A 164 3.01 19.22 -1.45
N VAL A 165 1.80 18.69 -1.64
CA VAL A 165 0.56 19.22 -1.03
C VAL A 165 0.60 18.96 0.47
N LYS A 166 0.67 20.04 1.25
CA LYS A 166 0.92 19.98 2.70
C LYS A 166 -0.23 19.36 3.52
N THR A 167 -1.43 19.29 2.95
CA THR A 167 -2.60 18.61 3.54
C THR A 167 -2.76 17.17 3.05
N CYS A 168 -1.90 16.70 2.14
CA CYS A 168 -1.98 15.33 1.61
C CYS A 168 -1.36 14.33 2.58
N LEU A 169 -1.97 13.16 2.75
CA LEU A 169 -1.40 12.06 3.54
C LEU A 169 -0.03 11.59 3.06
N MET A 170 0.34 11.86 1.79
CA MET A 170 1.67 11.53 1.25
C MET A 170 2.72 12.62 1.49
N ARG A 171 2.46 13.65 2.31
CA ARG A 171 3.46 14.68 2.64
C ARG A 171 4.67 14.04 3.35
N ASP A 172 5.87 14.47 2.99
CA ASP A 172 7.08 14.09 3.74
C ASP A 172 7.07 14.76 5.12
N ALA A 173 7.34 13.98 6.17
CA ALA A 173 7.46 14.49 7.52
C ALA A 173 8.68 15.42 7.71
N GLU A 174 9.69 15.35 6.83
CA GLU A 174 10.90 16.20 6.84
C GLU A 174 11.64 16.19 8.20
N GLY A 175 11.47 15.12 9.00
CA GLY A 175 12.05 14.96 10.33
C GLY A 175 11.16 15.43 11.49
N GLY A 176 10.00 16.03 11.20
CA GLY A 176 8.98 16.39 12.18
C GLY A 176 7.81 15.40 12.23
N ASN A 177 6.63 15.90 12.58
CA ASN A 177 5.38 15.16 12.60
C ASN A 177 4.21 16.09 12.17
N PRO A 178 3.98 16.25 10.85
CA PRO A 178 2.92 17.12 10.33
C PRO A 178 1.53 16.44 10.26
N LEU A 179 1.37 15.25 10.86
CA LEU A 179 0.19 14.39 10.69
C LEU A 179 -1.12 15.06 11.15
N ASP A 180 -1.06 16.06 12.03
CA ASP A 180 -2.24 16.85 12.43
C ASP A 180 -2.74 17.78 11.30
N GLU A 181 -1.85 18.27 10.43
CA GLU A 181 -2.17 19.17 9.31
C GLU A 181 -2.71 18.41 8.09
N GLU A 182 -2.36 17.13 7.96
CA GLU A 182 -2.80 16.26 6.88
C GLU A 182 -4.28 15.90 7.02
N LYS A 183 -4.98 15.79 5.90
CA LYS A 183 -6.44 15.55 5.88
C LYS A 183 -6.77 14.23 5.18
N ASP A 184 -6.38 14.13 3.92
CA ASP A 184 -6.69 12.99 3.04
C ASP A 184 -5.66 12.92 1.90
N PHE A 185 -5.68 11.89 1.07
CA PHE A 185 -4.99 11.90 -0.21
C PHE A 185 -5.52 13.03 -1.11
N CYS A 186 -4.61 13.85 -1.65
CA CYS A 186 -5.02 14.86 -2.63
C CYS A 186 -5.53 14.21 -3.92
N GLU A 187 -6.25 14.96 -4.75
CA GLU A 187 -6.87 14.46 -5.99
C GLU A 187 -5.90 13.65 -6.87
N ASN A 188 -4.65 14.12 -7.01
CA ASN A 188 -3.62 13.42 -7.79
C ASN A 188 -3.23 12.06 -7.18
N CYS A 189 -3.07 12.00 -5.84
CA CYS A 189 -2.74 10.75 -5.15
C CYS A 189 -3.92 9.78 -5.21
N THR A 190 -5.13 10.29 -5.01
CA THR A 190 -6.39 9.55 -5.12
C THR A 190 -6.54 8.92 -6.50
N LYS A 191 -6.35 9.71 -7.56
CA LYS A 191 -6.40 9.22 -8.94
C LYS A 191 -5.36 8.12 -9.21
N PHE A 192 -4.13 8.30 -8.72
CA PHE A 192 -3.08 7.29 -8.85
C PHE A 192 -3.45 5.97 -8.16
N LEU A 193 -3.98 6.03 -6.93
CA LEU A 193 -4.39 4.85 -6.17
C LEU A 193 -5.51 4.09 -6.87
N LYS A 194 -6.55 4.79 -7.35
CA LYS A 194 -7.64 4.18 -8.14
C LYS A 194 -7.11 3.46 -9.37
N ASN A 195 -6.23 4.12 -10.13
CA ASN A 195 -5.62 3.54 -11.33
C ASN A 195 -4.70 2.35 -11.02
N SER A 196 -4.18 2.26 -9.80
CA SER A 196 -3.33 1.17 -9.33
C SER A 196 -4.12 0.01 -8.72
N GLY A 197 -5.46 0.06 -8.75
CA GLY A 197 -6.35 -0.97 -8.19
C GLY A 197 -6.52 -0.90 -6.68
N TRP A 198 -6.14 0.22 -6.05
CA TRP A 198 -6.33 0.45 -4.63
C TRP A 198 -7.66 1.15 -4.38
N GLN A 199 -8.47 0.57 -3.50
CA GLN A 199 -9.65 1.19 -2.91
C GLN A 199 -9.26 1.71 -1.53
N LEU A 200 -8.37 2.72 -1.47
CA LEU A 200 -7.98 3.37 -0.20
C LEU A 200 -8.78 4.66 0.06
N ILE A 201 -9.91 4.82 -0.61
CA ILE A 201 -10.56 6.10 -0.91
C ILE A 201 -12.01 5.85 -1.31
#